data_AF-A0A6P3IH90-F1
#
_entry.id   AF-A0A6P3IH90-F1
#
_cell.length_a   1.000
_cell.length_b   1.000
_cell.length_c   1.000
_cell.angle_alpha   90.00
_cell.angle_beta   90.00
_cell.angle_gamma   90.00
#
_symmetry.space_group_name_H-M   'P 1'
#
loop_
_entity.id
_entity.type
_entity.pdbx_description
1 polymer ?
#
loop_
_entity_poly.entity_id
_entity_poly.type
_entity_poly.pdbx_seq_one_letter_code
_entity_poly.pdbx_strand_id
1 'polypeptide(L)'
;MGYACSVGTWKVLASGMFASPLSPLVTAVAAAGPELQLCTFSPTLRTLVADRDHFIRTLSLKPLLFEIPGFLSDEECRLVIHLAQMKGLQRSQILPTEEYEEAMGTMQISPLDLFQLLDQNHDGRLQLREVLAQNRLGNGRWMTPENIQEMYSAIKADPDGDGVLSLQEFSNMDLRDFHKYMRSHRAESSQLVRNSHHTWLYQGEGAHHVMRAIRQRVLRLTRLSPEIVELSEPLQVVRYGEGGHYHAHVDSGPVYPETICSHTKLVANESVPFETSCRYMTVLFYLNNVTGGGETVFPVADNRTYDEMSLIQDDVDLRDTRRHCDKGNLRVKPRQGTAVFWYNYLPDGQGWVGDVDDYSLHGGCLVTRGTKWIANNWINVDPSRARQALFQQEMARLAREGGA
;
A
#
# COMPACT_ATOMS: atom_id res chain seq x y z
N MET A 1 -19.30 25.51 5.10
CA MET A 1 -18.29 26.50 4.70
C MET A 1 -17.54 25.92 3.52
N GLY A 2 -17.66 26.54 2.34
CA GLY A 2 -17.11 26.01 1.10
C GLY A 2 -15.58 26.16 1.07
N TYR A 3 -14.90 25.09 0.66
CA TYR A 3 -13.50 25.17 0.29
C TYR A 3 -13.41 25.87 -1.06
N ALA A 4 -12.87 27.09 -1.06
CA ALA A 4 -12.54 27.82 -2.27
C ALA A 4 -11.19 27.28 -2.80
N CYS A 5 -11.23 26.44 -3.83
CA CYS A 5 -10.04 26.19 -4.65
C CYS A 5 -9.84 27.40 -5.58
N SER A 6 -8.68 28.05 -5.51
CA SER A 6 -8.32 29.10 -6.44
C SER A 6 -8.25 28.52 -7.86
N VAL A 7 -8.98 29.11 -8.78
CA VAL A 7 -8.91 28.79 -10.21
C VAL A 7 -7.60 29.35 -10.74
N GLY A 8 -6.52 28.59 -10.58
CA GLY A 8 -5.24 28.85 -11.24
C GLY A 8 -5.29 28.32 -12.67
N THR A 9 -5.61 29.17 -13.64
CA THR A 9 -5.29 28.91 -15.05
C THR A 9 -3.79 28.68 -15.18
N TRP A 10 -3.38 27.47 -15.54
CA TRP A 10 -1.98 27.16 -15.84
C TRP A 10 -1.54 27.93 -17.09
N LYS A 11 -0.76 29.00 -16.90
CA LYS A 11 0.11 29.52 -17.96
C LYS A 11 1.32 28.60 -18.02
N VAL A 12 1.45 27.87 -19.13
CA VAL A 12 2.74 27.31 -19.54
C VAL A 12 3.69 28.49 -19.72
N LEU A 13 4.60 28.71 -18.77
CA LEU A 13 5.72 29.60 -18.97
C LEU A 13 6.70 28.90 -19.92
N ALA A 14 6.44 29.02 -21.23
CA ALA A 14 7.47 28.89 -22.23
C ALA A 14 8.37 30.13 -22.12
N SER A 15 9.34 30.11 -21.22
CA SER A 15 10.42 31.08 -21.22
C SER A 15 11.36 30.76 -22.38
N GLY A 16 11.15 31.42 -23.52
CA GLY A 16 12.19 31.56 -24.53
C GLY A 16 13.37 32.31 -23.94
N MET A 17 14.50 31.63 -23.75
CA MET A 17 15.76 32.28 -23.40
C MET A 17 16.47 32.69 -24.68
N PHE A 18 16.66 33.99 -24.82
CA PHE A 18 17.71 34.59 -25.64
C PHE A 18 19.05 33.93 -25.30
N ALA A 19 19.80 33.57 -26.35
CA ALA A 19 21.16 33.08 -26.25
C ALA A 19 22.11 34.21 -25.80
N SER A 20 22.94 33.93 -24.79
CA SER A 20 24.34 34.37 -24.75
C SER A 20 25.16 33.51 -23.78
N PRO A 21 26.45 33.28 -24.07
CA PRO A 21 27.19 32.11 -23.59
C PRO A 21 28.01 32.45 -22.36
N LEU A 22 28.04 31.57 -21.37
CA LEU A 22 29.19 31.25 -20.49
C LEU A 22 28.76 30.22 -19.44
N SER A 23 29.51 29.12 -19.37
CA SER A 23 29.46 27.99 -18.42
C SER A 23 28.42 26.86 -18.68
N PRO A 24 28.88 25.64 -19.03
CA PRO A 24 28.03 24.46 -19.13
C PRO A 24 28.20 23.59 -17.87
N LEU A 25 27.26 23.61 -16.93
CA LEU A 25 27.03 22.55 -15.91
C LEU A 25 25.97 23.03 -14.90
N VAL A 26 24.73 23.18 -15.37
CA VAL A 26 23.57 23.16 -14.48
C VAL A 26 22.61 22.12 -15.03
N THR A 27 22.76 20.91 -14.51
CA THR A 27 21.91 19.76 -14.75
C THR A 27 20.46 20.13 -14.41
N ALA A 28 19.53 19.87 -15.33
CA ALA A 28 18.10 20.04 -15.09
C ALA A 28 17.69 19.14 -13.92
N VAL A 29 17.38 19.75 -12.77
CA VAL A 29 16.91 19.04 -11.58
C VAL A 29 15.46 18.64 -11.81
N ALA A 30 15.16 17.34 -11.71
CA ALA A 30 13.82 16.78 -11.88
C ALA A 30 12.80 17.56 -11.03
N ALA A 31 11.83 18.19 -11.70
CA ALA A 31 10.70 18.81 -11.03
C ALA A 31 9.77 17.73 -10.47
N ALA A 32 9.14 18.06 -9.34
CA ALA A 32 7.92 17.48 -8.84
C ALA A 32 7.00 16.96 -9.95
N GLY A 33 6.65 15.69 -9.90
CA GLY A 33 5.66 15.13 -10.78
C GLY A 33 4.29 15.80 -10.58
N PRO A 34 3.45 15.93 -11.62
CA PRO A 34 2.14 16.55 -11.50
C PRO A 34 1.20 15.69 -10.65
N GLU A 35 0.64 16.27 -9.58
CA GLU A 35 -0.52 15.71 -8.89
C GLU A 35 -1.80 16.10 -9.64
N LEU A 36 -2.69 15.13 -9.90
CA LEU A 36 -3.96 15.42 -10.55
C LEU A 36 -4.91 16.12 -9.57
N GLN A 37 -4.93 17.46 -9.60
CA GLN A 37 -5.97 18.25 -8.93
C GLN A 37 -7.27 18.22 -9.73
N LEU A 38 -8.05 17.15 -9.59
CA LEU A 38 -9.44 17.11 -10.02
C LEU A 38 -10.34 17.51 -8.85
N CYS A 39 -10.51 18.82 -8.68
CA CYS A 39 -11.26 19.41 -7.56
C CYS A 39 -12.80 19.29 -7.68
N THR A 40 -13.28 18.44 -8.59
CA THR A 40 -14.71 18.24 -8.82
C THR A 40 -15.02 16.75 -8.97
N PHE A 41 -16.14 16.30 -8.41
CA PHE A 41 -16.69 14.96 -8.66
C PHE A 41 -17.20 14.80 -10.11
N SER A 42 -17.13 15.85 -10.92
CA SER A 42 -17.42 15.80 -12.35
C SER A 42 -16.38 14.97 -13.10
N PRO A 43 -16.80 14.01 -13.95
CA PRO A 43 -15.88 13.21 -14.75
C PRO A 43 -15.01 14.10 -15.65
N THR A 44 -13.70 13.84 -15.67
CA THR A 44 -12.76 14.54 -16.55
C THR A 44 -12.38 13.65 -17.73
N LEU A 45 -12.57 14.17 -18.93
CA LEU A 45 -12.21 13.49 -20.19
C LEU A 45 -10.69 13.52 -20.38
N ARG A 46 -10.10 12.36 -20.68
CA ARG A 46 -8.71 12.22 -21.13
C ARG A 46 -8.58 11.16 -22.22
N THR A 47 -7.80 11.47 -23.25
CA THR A 47 -7.44 10.52 -24.29
C THR A 47 -6.12 9.83 -23.92
N LEU A 48 -6.19 8.61 -23.36
CA LEU A 48 -5.02 7.82 -22.93
C LEU A 48 -4.47 6.90 -24.02
N VAL A 49 -5.30 6.58 -25.01
CA VAL A 49 -4.97 5.86 -26.25
C VAL A 49 -5.73 6.54 -27.38
N ALA A 50 -5.16 6.54 -28.58
CA ALA A 50 -5.68 7.33 -29.71
C ALA A 50 -7.07 6.87 -30.21
N ASP A 51 -7.47 5.65 -29.86
CA ASP A 51 -8.70 4.98 -30.35
C ASP A 51 -9.92 5.23 -29.46
N ARG A 52 -9.75 5.72 -28.22
CA ARG A 52 -10.86 5.86 -27.28
C ARG A 52 -10.61 6.93 -26.21
N ASP A 53 -11.71 7.59 -25.86
CA ASP A 53 -11.75 8.50 -24.74
C ASP A 53 -11.94 7.77 -23.41
N HIS A 54 -11.23 8.24 -22.39
CA HIS A 54 -11.35 7.74 -21.02
C HIS A 54 -11.90 8.84 -20.11
N PHE A 55 -12.75 8.45 -19.18
CA PHE A 55 -13.30 9.36 -18.18
C PHE A 55 -12.71 9.03 -16.83
N ILE A 56 -12.07 10.01 -16.20
CA ILE A 56 -11.54 9.92 -14.85
C ILE A 56 -12.62 10.42 -13.89
N ARG A 57 -13.09 9.53 -13.00
CA ARG A 57 -14.10 9.83 -11.99
C ARG A 57 -13.45 9.89 -10.61
N THR A 58 -13.57 11.01 -9.91
CA THR A 58 -13.16 11.13 -8.51
C THR A 58 -14.11 10.32 -7.63
N LEU A 59 -13.55 9.44 -6.80
CA LEU A 59 -14.31 8.61 -5.85
C LEU A 59 -14.27 9.18 -4.44
N SER A 60 -13.12 9.72 -4.02
CA SER A 60 -12.92 10.41 -2.74
C SER A 60 -11.81 11.45 -2.85
N LEU A 61 -11.73 12.33 -1.86
CA LEU A 61 -10.64 13.30 -1.70
C LEU A 61 -9.68 12.91 -0.57
N LYS A 62 -10.13 12.10 0.38
CA LYS A 62 -9.30 11.50 1.44
C LYS A 62 -9.54 9.98 1.46
N PRO A 63 -8.71 9.15 0.83
CA PRO A 63 -7.54 9.54 0.06
C PRO A 63 -7.98 10.13 -1.28
N LEU A 64 -7.07 10.80 -1.97
CA LEU A 64 -7.32 11.27 -3.34
C LEU A 64 -7.38 10.06 -4.29
N LEU A 65 -8.59 9.60 -4.58
CA LEU A 65 -8.87 8.32 -5.26
C LEU A 65 -9.71 8.54 -6.52
N PHE A 66 -9.35 7.85 -7.59
CA PHE A 66 -9.98 7.95 -8.89
C PHE A 66 -10.32 6.58 -9.49
N GLU A 67 -11.30 6.58 -10.39
CA GLU A 67 -11.70 5.43 -11.19
C GLU A 67 -11.68 5.78 -12.68
N ILE A 68 -11.18 4.84 -13.49
CA ILE A 68 -11.18 4.90 -14.95
C ILE A 68 -11.74 3.58 -15.50
N PRO A 69 -13.04 3.56 -15.87
CA PRO A 69 -13.63 2.40 -16.55
C PRO A 69 -12.94 2.15 -17.91
N GLY A 70 -12.74 0.88 -18.26
CA GLY A 70 -12.21 0.49 -19.59
C GLY A 70 -10.77 0.93 -19.86
N PHE A 71 -9.97 1.18 -18.81
CA PHE A 71 -8.56 1.51 -18.93
C PHE A 71 -7.76 0.40 -19.63
N LEU A 72 -8.09 -0.88 -19.36
CA LEU A 72 -7.60 -2.04 -20.10
C LEU A 72 -8.72 -2.63 -20.97
N SER A 73 -8.36 -3.17 -22.13
CA SER A 73 -9.29 -3.99 -22.91
C SER A 73 -9.42 -5.41 -22.34
N ASP A 74 -10.47 -6.12 -22.72
CA ASP A 74 -10.69 -7.51 -22.31
C ASP A 74 -9.58 -8.46 -22.79
N GLU A 75 -8.93 -8.15 -23.90
CA GLU A 75 -7.79 -8.91 -24.42
C GLU A 75 -6.52 -8.65 -23.60
N GLU A 76 -6.28 -7.39 -23.24
CA GLU A 76 -5.16 -7.02 -22.36
C GLU A 76 -5.30 -7.69 -20.98
N CYS A 77 -6.50 -7.69 -20.41
CA CYS A 77 -6.78 -8.38 -19.15
C CYS A 77 -6.49 -9.89 -19.23
N ARG A 78 -6.99 -10.56 -20.28
CA ARG A 78 -6.75 -12.00 -20.49
C ARG A 78 -5.28 -12.32 -20.68
N LEU A 79 -4.54 -11.49 -21.43
CA LEU A 79 -3.11 -11.66 -21.63
C LEU A 79 -2.34 -11.55 -20.31
N VAL A 80 -2.61 -10.54 -19.49
CA VAL A 80 -1.93 -10.34 -18.20
C VAL A 80 -2.16 -11.56 -17.29
N ILE A 81 -3.39 -12.07 -17.20
CA ILE A 81 -3.70 -13.30 -16.45
C ILE A 81 -2.91 -14.49 -17.00
N HIS A 82 -2.90 -14.68 -18.33
CA HIS A 82 -2.22 -15.80 -18.95
C HIS A 82 -0.70 -15.77 -18.71
N LEU A 83 -0.06 -14.61 -18.86
CA LEU A 83 1.36 -14.43 -18.56
C LEU A 83 1.69 -14.74 -17.09
N ALA A 84 0.82 -14.31 -16.17
CA ALA A 84 0.98 -14.62 -14.75
C ALA A 84 0.84 -16.12 -14.44
N GLN A 85 -0.11 -16.80 -15.09
CA GLN A 85 -0.28 -18.25 -14.96
C GLN A 85 0.94 -19.01 -15.50
N MET A 86 1.44 -18.62 -16.67
CA MET A 86 2.61 -19.23 -17.31
C MET A 86 3.89 -19.04 -16.49
N LYS A 87 4.06 -17.87 -15.86
CA LYS A 87 5.20 -17.62 -14.96
C LYS A 87 5.11 -18.44 -13.66
N GLY A 88 3.91 -18.84 -13.26
CA GLY A 88 3.65 -19.47 -11.98
C GLY A 88 3.42 -18.43 -10.87
N LEU A 89 2.43 -18.71 -10.04
CA LEU A 89 2.09 -17.89 -8.88
C LEU A 89 2.67 -18.50 -7.62
N GLN A 90 3.11 -17.67 -6.69
CA GLN A 90 3.56 -18.07 -5.36
C GLN A 90 2.59 -17.55 -4.32
N ARG A 91 2.55 -18.20 -3.15
CA ARG A 91 1.73 -17.73 -2.04
C ARG A 91 2.19 -16.33 -1.65
N SER A 92 1.25 -15.39 -1.55
CA SER A 92 1.57 -14.04 -1.13
C SER A 92 2.02 -14.05 0.33
N GLN A 93 3.21 -13.52 0.58
CA GLN A 93 3.71 -13.23 1.91
C GLN A 93 3.64 -11.71 2.13
N ILE A 94 3.46 -11.30 3.37
CA ILE A 94 3.85 -9.96 3.81
C ILE A 94 5.37 -9.97 4.07
N LEU A 95 6.00 -8.80 4.20
CA LEU A 95 7.45 -8.72 4.46
C LEU A 95 7.87 -9.66 5.63
N PRO A 96 9.06 -10.30 5.55
CA PRO A 96 9.51 -11.26 6.54
C PRO A 96 9.48 -10.66 7.94
N THR A 97 8.94 -11.42 8.87
CA THR A 97 8.60 -10.95 10.21
C THR A 97 9.52 -11.59 11.27
N GLU A 98 10.45 -12.44 10.82
CA GLU A 98 11.61 -12.93 11.56
C GLU A 98 12.52 -11.79 12.05
N GLU A 99 12.60 -10.68 11.30
CA GLU A 99 13.34 -9.47 11.70
C GLU A 99 12.72 -8.78 12.93
N TYR A 100 11.41 -8.90 13.17
CA TYR A 100 10.78 -8.36 14.38
C TYR A 100 11.17 -9.17 15.63
N GLU A 101 11.28 -10.50 15.51
CA GLU A 101 11.81 -11.33 16.60
C GLU A 101 13.28 -11.00 16.90
N GLU A 102 14.10 -10.74 15.88
CA GLU A 102 15.50 -10.30 16.07
C GLU A 102 15.61 -8.87 16.62
N ALA A 103 14.79 -7.93 16.14
CA ALA A 103 14.76 -6.54 16.62
C ALA A 103 14.25 -6.45 18.06
N MET A 104 13.21 -7.20 18.43
CA MET A 104 12.74 -7.30 19.81
C MET A 104 13.71 -8.06 20.71
N GLY A 105 14.42 -9.06 20.18
CA GLY A 105 15.46 -9.77 20.92
C GLY A 105 16.71 -8.93 21.19
N THR A 106 16.98 -7.92 20.35
CA THR A 106 18.10 -6.97 20.53
C THR A 106 17.72 -5.74 21.36
N MET A 107 16.45 -5.35 21.37
CA MET A 107 15.94 -4.30 22.26
C MET A 107 15.68 -4.87 23.67
N GLN A 108 16.47 -4.44 24.67
CA GLN A 108 16.20 -4.73 26.08
C GLN A 108 15.02 -3.86 26.58
N ILE A 109 13.81 -4.15 26.12
CA ILE A 109 12.58 -3.51 26.61
C ILE A 109 12.12 -4.28 27.85
N SER A 110 11.91 -3.59 28.98
CA SER A 110 11.37 -4.25 30.15
C SER A 110 9.88 -4.60 29.91
N PRO A 111 9.33 -5.64 30.57
CA PRO A 111 7.89 -5.94 30.46
C PRO A 111 7.01 -4.74 30.83
N LEU A 112 7.46 -3.89 31.75
CA LEU A 112 6.74 -2.68 32.14
C LEU A 112 6.72 -1.64 31.02
N ASP A 113 7.84 -1.43 30.32
CA ASP A 113 7.91 -0.48 29.20
C ASP A 113 7.06 -0.98 28.02
N LEU A 114 7.04 -2.30 27.77
CA LEU A 114 6.15 -2.89 26.77
C LEU A 114 4.68 -2.67 27.17
N PHE A 115 4.31 -2.90 28.43
CA PHE A 115 2.95 -2.64 28.89
C PHE A 115 2.54 -1.18 28.66
N GLN A 116 3.40 -0.22 29.04
CA GLN A 116 3.13 1.21 28.86
C GLN A 116 3.04 1.63 27.38
N LEU A 117 3.73 0.92 26.48
CA LEU A 117 3.62 1.14 25.04
C LEU A 117 2.28 0.61 24.48
N LEU A 118 1.78 -0.49 25.04
CA LEU A 118 0.54 -1.12 24.61
C LEU A 118 -0.70 -0.42 25.20
N ASP A 119 -0.62 0.07 26.44
CA ASP A 119 -1.68 0.78 27.16
C ASP A 119 -1.80 2.22 26.64
N GLN A 120 -2.58 2.39 25.56
CA GLN A 120 -2.71 3.66 24.84
C GLN A 120 -3.55 4.69 25.61
N ASN A 121 -4.53 4.23 26.39
CA ASN A 121 -5.38 5.11 27.18
C ASN A 121 -4.85 5.33 28.61
N HIS A 122 -3.76 4.66 28.98
CA HIS A 122 -3.04 4.77 30.24
C HIS A 122 -3.91 4.49 31.47
N ASP A 123 -4.85 3.55 31.36
CA ASP A 123 -5.74 3.18 32.47
C ASP A 123 -5.23 1.98 33.29
N GLY A 124 -4.05 1.45 32.94
CA GLY A 124 -3.41 0.35 33.64
C GLY A 124 -3.98 -1.02 33.31
N ARG A 125 -4.76 -1.14 32.22
CA ARG A 125 -5.42 -2.37 31.77
C ARG A 125 -5.35 -2.49 30.25
N LEU A 126 -4.71 -3.53 29.71
CA LEU A 126 -4.65 -3.76 28.28
C LEU A 126 -5.96 -4.33 27.75
N GLN A 127 -6.73 -3.50 27.06
CA GLN A 127 -7.97 -3.92 26.40
C GLN A 127 -7.70 -4.63 25.08
N LEU A 128 -8.67 -5.41 24.60
CA LEU A 128 -8.57 -6.14 23.34
C LEU A 128 -8.25 -5.23 22.16
N ARG A 129 -8.90 -4.06 22.07
CA ARG A 129 -8.62 -3.06 21.02
C ARG A 129 -7.15 -2.58 20.99
N GLU A 130 -6.50 -2.46 22.15
CA GLU A 130 -5.12 -1.99 22.25
C GLU A 130 -4.13 -3.05 21.76
N VAL A 131 -4.42 -4.32 22.07
CA VAL A 131 -3.66 -5.46 21.56
C VAL A 131 -3.90 -5.64 20.06
N LEU A 132 -5.13 -5.45 19.59
CA LEU A 132 -5.51 -5.49 18.17
C LEU A 132 -4.89 -4.34 17.37
N ALA A 133 -4.65 -3.18 17.98
CA ALA A 133 -3.90 -2.09 17.33
C ALA A 133 -2.50 -2.55 16.90
N GLN A 134 -1.90 -3.49 17.65
CA GLN A 134 -0.54 -3.99 17.44
C GLN A 134 -0.49 -5.25 16.58
N ASN A 135 -0.95 -5.15 15.33
CA ASN A 135 -0.95 -6.27 14.37
C ASN A 135 0.42 -6.93 14.13
N ARG A 136 1.53 -6.24 14.44
CA ARG A 136 2.89 -6.80 14.32
C ARG A 136 3.15 -7.95 15.30
N LEU A 137 2.46 -7.98 16.45
CA LEU A 137 2.55 -9.07 17.42
C LEU A 137 2.06 -10.41 16.85
N GLY A 138 1.16 -10.38 15.87
CA GLY A 138 0.63 -11.57 15.22
C GLY A 138 1.62 -12.28 14.28
N ASN A 139 2.81 -11.70 14.01
CA ASN A 139 3.81 -12.29 13.12
C ASN A 139 3.25 -12.69 11.73
N GLY A 140 2.34 -11.87 11.19
CA GLY A 140 1.62 -12.12 9.93
C GLY A 140 0.30 -12.90 10.03
N ARG A 141 -0.05 -13.39 11.22
CA ARG A 141 -1.42 -13.80 11.58
C ARG A 141 -2.28 -12.56 11.86
N TRP A 142 -3.52 -12.58 11.37
CA TRP A 142 -4.52 -11.59 11.73
C TRP A 142 -5.06 -11.92 13.12
N MET A 143 -4.97 -10.96 14.04
CA MET A 143 -5.46 -11.13 15.41
C MET A 143 -6.94 -10.73 15.45
N THR A 144 -7.74 -11.54 16.14
CA THR A 144 -9.17 -11.28 16.38
C THR A 144 -9.42 -11.40 17.88
N PRO A 145 -10.51 -10.79 18.42
CA PRO A 145 -10.88 -10.96 19.82
C PRO A 145 -10.88 -12.42 20.26
N GLU A 146 -11.43 -13.31 19.43
CA GLU A 146 -11.53 -14.74 19.76
C GLU A 146 -10.15 -15.42 19.77
N ASN A 147 -9.25 -15.08 18.83
CA ASN A 147 -7.91 -15.67 18.81
C ASN A 147 -7.02 -15.14 19.93
N ILE A 148 -7.20 -13.89 20.36
CA ILE A 148 -6.48 -13.32 21.50
C ILE A 148 -6.92 -14.03 22.78
N GLN A 149 -8.23 -14.20 23.00
CA GLN A 149 -8.76 -14.89 24.18
C GLN A 149 -8.38 -16.37 24.21
N GLU A 150 -8.39 -17.05 23.05
CA GLU A 150 -7.90 -18.44 22.91
C GLU A 150 -6.43 -18.54 23.31
N MET A 151 -5.60 -17.60 22.85
CA MET A 151 -4.20 -17.52 23.23
C MET A 151 -4.02 -17.26 24.73
N TYR A 152 -4.74 -16.29 25.31
CA TYR A 152 -4.69 -15.97 26.74
C TYR A 152 -5.05 -17.18 27.59
N SER A 153 -6.08 -17.92 27.19
CA SER A 153 -6.47 -19.17 27.84
C SER A 153 -5.39 -20.25 27.74
N ALA A 154 -4.74 -20.38 26.57
CA ALA A 154 -3.71 -21.37 26.32
C ALA A 154 -2.43 -21.12 27.14
N ILE A 155 -2.01 -19.85 27.26
CA ILE A 155 -0.82 -19.44 28.04
C ILE A 155 -1.13 -19.07 29.48
N LYS A 156 -2.41 -19.12 29.89
CA LYS A 156 -2.92 -18.70 31.21
C LYS A 156 -2.55 -17.26 31.57
N ALA A 157 -2.58 -16.36 30.57
CA ALA A 157 -2.30 -14.93 30.77
C ALA A 157 -3.46 -14.19 31.46
N ASP A 158 -4.68 -14.69 31.31
CA ASP A 158 -5.91 -14.08 31.82
C ASP A 158 -6.60 -15.07 32.79
N PRO A 159 -6.28 -15.04 34.10
CA PRO A 159 -6.81 -15.97 35.09
C PRO A 159 -8.26 -15.66 35.51
N ASP A 160 -8.67 -14.39 35.48
CA ASP A 160 -10.03 -13.99 35.84
C ASP A 160 -11.01 -14.07 34.65
N GLY A 161 -10.49 -14.16 33.43
CA GLY A 161 -11.23 -14.44 32.21
C GLY A 161 -12.06 -13.26 31.73
N ASP A 162 -11.67 -12.03 32.09
CA ASP A 162 -12.39 -10.81 31.70
C ASP A 162 -11.99 -10.31 30.30
N GLY A 163 -10.97 -10.92 29.68
CA GLY A 163 -10.46 -10.58 28.35
C GLY A 163 -9.53 -9.37 28.33
N VAL A 164 -9.17 -8.84 29.50
CA VAL A 164 -8.34 -7.64 29.69
C VAL A 164 -7.11 -8.05 30.50
N LEU A 165 -5.92 -7.60 30.10
CA LEU A 165 -4.72 -7.89 30.89
C LEU A 165 -4.40 -6.72 31.81
N SER A 166 -4.62 -6.88 33.11
CA SER A 166 -4.11 -5.93 34.10
C SER A 166 -2.58 -5.92 34.11
N LEU A 167 -1.99 -4.83 34.63
CA LEU A 167 -0.54 -4.76 34.81
C LEU A 167 0.02 -5.95 35.61
N GLN A 168 -0.74 -6.46 36.59
CA GLN A 168 -0.33 -7.58 37.42
C GLN A 168 -0.33 -8.90 36.63
N GLU A 169 -1.36 -9.14 35.82
CA GLU A 169 -1.44 -10.33 34.94
C GLU A 169 -0.34 -10.31 33.88
N PHE A 170 -0.14 -9.15 33.24
CA PHE A 170 0.92 -8.98 32.25
C PHE A 170 2.32 -9.21 32.85
N SER A 171 2.57 -8.69 34.06
CA SER A 171 3.86 -8.87 34.74
C SER A 171 4.11 -10.31 35.19
N ASN A 172 3.05 -11.06 35.46
CA ASN A 172 3.13 -12.47 35.84
C ASN A 172 3.27 -13.41 34.63
N MET A 173 2.98 -12.93 33.43
CA MET A 173 3.07 -13.70 32.20
C MET A 173 4.54 -13.90 31.77
N ASP A 174 4.87 -15.12 31.35
CA ASP A 174 6.14 -15.41 30.70
C ASP A 174 6.01 -15.21 29.19
N LEU A 175 6.68 -14.19 28.65
CA LEU A 175 6.70 -13.91 27.20
C LEU A 175 7.22 -15.12 26.38
N ARG A 176 8.02 -16.01 26.98
CA ARG A 176 8.49 -17.23 26.29
C ARG A 176 7.34 -18.17 25.93
N ASP A 177 6.30 -18.23 26.76
CA ASP A 177 5.12 -19.06 26.49
C ASP A 177 4.29 -18.48 25.34
N PHE A 178 4.20 -17.14 25.24
CA PHE A 178 3.63 -16.47 24.07
C PHE A 178 4.41 -16.82 22.78
N HIS A 179 5.74 -16.68 22.80
CA HIS A 179 6.58 -17.02 21.63
C HIS A 179 6.43 -18.50 21.23
N LYS A 180 6.37 -19.40 22.22
CA LYS A 180 6.16 -20.84 22.00
C LYS A 180 4.78 -21.14 21.42
N TYR A 181 3.74 -20.47 21.88
CA TYR A 181 2.39 -20.58 21.33
C TYR A 181 2.38 -20.16 19.85
N MET A 182 2.95 -19.00 19.53
CA MET A 182 3.02 -18.49 18.16
C MET A 182 3.80 -19.40 17.21
N ARG A 183 4.91 -20.00 17.66
CA ARG A 183 5.70 -20.95 16.85
C ARG A 183 5.00 -22.29 16.61
N SER A 184 4.20 -22.76 17.58
CA SER A 184 3.55 -24.07 17.50
C SER A 184 2.20 -24.03 16.76
N HIS A 185 1.50 -22.90 16.78
CA HIS A 185 0.18 -22.76 16.17
C HIS A 185 0.30 -22.20 14.74
N ARG A 186 0.43 -23.09 13.75
CA ARG A 186 0.38 -22.72 12.33
C ARG A 186 -1.03 -22.25 11.97
N ALA A 187 -1.15 -20.97 11.66
CA ALA A 187 -2.40 -20.37 11.20
C ALA A 187 -2.81 -20.89 9.81
N GLU A 188 -4.11 -21.13 9.61
CA GLU A 188 -4.66 -21.37 8.28
C GLU A 188 -4.49 -20.12 7.39
N SER A 189 -4.52 -20.28 6.07
CA SER A 189 -4.40 -19.13 5.15
C SER A 189 -5.51 -18.09 5.35
N SER A 190 -6.69 -18.53 5.78
CA SER A 190 -7.85 -17.71 6.12
C SER A 190 -7.63 -16.79 7.33
N GLN A 191 -6.64 -17.11 8.18
CA GLN A 191 -6.29 -16.37 9.40
C GLN A 191 -5.07 -15.48 9.21
N LEU A 192 -4.50 -15.39 8.00
CA LEU A 192 -3.38 -14.50 7.71
C LEU A 192 -3.85 -13.09 7.36
N VAL A 193 -2.98 -12.11 7.57
CA VAL A 193 -3.18 -10.71 7.13
C VAL A 193 -3.50 -10.66 5.62
N ARG A 194 -2.79 -11.48 4.83
CA ARG A 194 -2.93 -11.57 3.36
C ARG A 194 -3.14 -13.01 2.92
N ASN A 195 -4.23 -13.28 2.22
CA ASN A 195 -4.58 -14.60 1.69
C ASN A 195 -4.80 -14.54 0.17
N SER A 196 -3.70 -14.64 -0.58
CA SER A 196 -3.69 -14.63 -2.05
C SER A 196 -2.46 -15.33 -2.61
N HIS A 197 -2.39 -15.44 -3.93
CA HIS A 197 -1.18 -15.80 -4.65
C HIS A 197 -0.81 -14.68 -5.61
N HIS A 198 0.48 -14.41 -5.81
CA HIS A 198 0.92 -13.39 -6.75
C HIS A 198 2.15 -13.81 -7.55
N THR A 199 2.43 -13.05 -8.59
CA THR A 199 3.68 -13.09 -9.36
C THR A 199 3.95 -11.69 -9.91
N TRP A 200 5.13 -11.50 -10.49
CA TRP A 200 5.60 -10.21 -10.99
C TRP A 200 5.85 -10.28 -12.50
N LEU A 201 5.34 -9.33 -13.27
CA LEU A 201 5.52 -9.26 -14.72
C LEU A 201 6.37 -8.05 -15.09
N TYR A 202 7.43 -8.30 -15.86
CA TYR A 202 8.30 -7.25 -16.37
C TYR A 202 7.62 -6.46 -17.49
N GLN A 203 7.86 -5.14 -17.53
CA GLN A 203 7.24 -4.21 -18.49
C GLN A 203 8.24 -3.35 -19.29
N GLY A 204 9.54 -3.61 -19.16
CA GLY A 204 10.58 -2.88 -19.91
C GLY A 204 10.87 -3.50 -21.28
N GLU A 205 12.02 -3.16 -21.85
CA GLU A 205 12.43 -3.65 -23.17
C GLU A 205 12.63 -5.17 -23.18
N GLY A 206 12.12 -5.83 -24.23
CA GLY A 206 12.05 -7.30 -24.32
C GLY A 206 10.78 -7.92 -23.72
N ALA A 207 9.94 -7.15 -23.00
CA ALA A 207 8.61 -7.62 -22.61
C ALA A 207 7.62 -7.64 -23.78
N HIS A 208 6.54 -8.41 -23.64
CA HIS A 208 5.43 -8.42 -24.60
C HIS A 208 4.92 -7.00 -24.87
N HIS A 209 4.65 -6.65 -26.13
CA HIS A 209 4.32 -5.28 -26.55
C HIS A 209 3.12 -4.69 -25.78
N VAL A 210 2.11 -5.50 -25.44
CA VAL A 210 0.98 -5.08 -24.58
C VAL A 210 1.44 -4.66 -23.18
N MET A 211 2.38 -5.38 -22.56
CA MET A 211 2.89 -5.03 -21.23
C MET A 211 3.58 -3.66 -21.24
N ARG A 212 4.35 -3.39 -22.30
CA ARG A 212 4.97 -2.07 -22.55
C ARG A 212 3.91 -1.00 -22.81
N ALA A 213 2.89 -1.30 -23.61
CA ALA A 213 1.80 -0.37 -23.90
C ALA A 213 1.00 0.03 -22.65
N ILE A 214 0.77 -0.91 -21.72
CA ILE A 214 0.14 -0.64 -20.42
C ILE A 214 1.01 0.31 -19.59
N ARG A 215 2.32 0.08 -19.49
CA ARG A 215 3.26 0.98 -18.78
C ARG A 215 3.25 2.39 -19.38
N GLN A 216 3.26 2.50 -20.71
CA GLN A 216 3.17 3.79 -21.40
C GLN A 216 1.82 4.49 -21.19
N ARG A 217 0.73 3.74 -21.03
CA ARG A 217 -0.59 4.29 -20.69
C ARG A 217 -0.61 4.82 -19.26
N VAL A 218 0.03 4.13 -18.31
CA VAL A 218 0.24 4.61 -16.94
C VAL A 218 1.07 5.89 -16.92
N LEU A 219 2.16 5.96 -17.70
CA LEU A 219 2.97 7.18 -17.83
C LEU A 219 2.13 8.38 -18.34
N ARG A 220 1.29 8.18 -19.36
CA ARG A 220 0.40 9.24 -19.87
C ARG A 220 -0.69 9.64 -18.88
N LEU A 221 -1.16 8.70 -18.06
CA LEU A 221 -2.13 8.94 -17.00
C LEU A 221 -1.52 9.81 -15.89
N THR A 222 -0.42 9.36 -15.30
CA THR A 222 0.19 9.99 -14.12
C THR A 222 0.95 11.27 -14.46
N ARG A 223 1.41 11.41 -15.72
CA ARG A 223 2.21 12.56 -16.20
C ARG A 223 3.52 12.77 -15.43
N LEU A 224 3.95 11.76 -14.69
CA LEU A 224 5.25 11.71 -14.02
C LEU A 224 6.38 11.58 -15.03
N SER A 225 7.62 11.76 -14.58
CA SER A 225 8.77 11.56 -15.44
C SER A 225 8.88 10.09 -15.87
N PRO A 226 9.36 9.79 -17.09
CA PRO A 226 9.58 8.42 -17.54
C PRO A 226 10.47 7.63 -16.58
N GLU A 227 11.51 8.26 -16.03
CA GLU A 227 12.46 7.64 -15.11
C GLU A 227 11.77 7.17 -13.83
N ILE A 228 10.83 7.94 -13.27
CA ILE A 228 10.06 7.53 -12.09
C ILE A 228 9.25 6.28 -12.42
N VAL A 229 8.47 6.29 -13.50
CA VAL A 229 7.57 5.18 -13.85
C VAL A 229 8.34 3.93 -14.28
N GLU A 230 9.46 4.09 -14.97
CA GLU A 230 10.23 2.98 -15.54
C GLU A 230 11.15 2.29 -14.53
N LEU A 231 11.63 3.02 -13.51
CA LEU A 231 12.44 2.49 -12.40
C LEU A 231 11.61 2.02 -11.19
N SER A 232 10.28 2.13 -11.27
CA SER A 232 9.37 1.59 -10.26
C SER A 232 9.27 0.05 -10.31
N GLU A 233 8.67 -0.52 -9.26
CA GLU A 233 8.41 -1.96 -9.12
C GLU A 233 7.75 -2.57 -10.38
N PRO A 234 8.05 -3.84 -10.73
CA PRO A 234 7.37 -4.53 -11.81
C PRO A 234 5.88 -4.71 -11.51
N LEU A 235 5.07 -4.97 -12.54
CA LEU A 235 3.62 -5.17 -12.37
C LEU A 235 3.36 -6.42 -11.53
N GLN A 236 2.78 -6.27 -10.34
CA GLN A 236 2.35 -7.41 -9.55
C GLN A 236 0.96 -7.86 -10.03
N VAL A 237 0.80 -9.16 -10.26
CA VAL A 237 -0.48 -9.78 -10.62
C VAL A 237 -0.90 -10.69 -9.47
N VAL A 238 -2.09 -10.47 -8.93
CA VAL A 238 -2.59 -11.16 -7.75
C VAL A 238 -3.87 -11.93 -8.07
N ARG A 239 -3.92 -13.18 -7.62
CA ARG A 239 -5.08 -14.07 -7.66
C ARG A 239 -5.58 -14.31 -6.24
N TYR A 240 -6.82 -13.91 -5.99
CA TYR A 240 -7.59 -14.32 -4.83
C TYR A 240 -8.54 -15.46 -5.25
N GLY A 241 -8.38 -16.61 -4.60
CA GLY A 241 -9.36 -17.69 -4.70
C GLY A 241 -10.62 -17.37 -3.88
N GLU A 242 -11.62 -18.24 -3.97
CA GLU A 242 -12.75 -18.22 -3.04
C GLU A 242 -12.24 -18.36 -1.59
N GLY A 243 -12.71 -17.49 -0.69
CA GLY A 243 -12.20 -17.38 0.67
C GLY A 243 -10.95 -16.49 0.84
N GLY A 244 -10.35 -16.02 -0.27
CA GLY A 244 -9.21 -15.10 -0.26
C GLY A 244 -9.58 -13.69 0.16
N HIS A 245 -8.64 -12.99 0.81
CA HIS A 245 -8.81 -11.65 1.36
C HIS A 245 -7.45 -10.97 1.56
N TYR A 246 -7.47 -9.67 1.82
CA TYR A 246 -6.34 -8.90 2.34
C TYR A 246 -6.89 -7.85 3.30
N HIS A 247 -6.54 -7.97 4.58
CA HIS A 247 -6.94 -7.00 5.62
C HIS A 247 -6.43 -5.59 5.29
N ALA A 248 -7.10 -4.57 5.84
CA ALA A 248 -6.84 -3.19 5.46
C ALA A 248 -5.43 -2.75 5.89
N HIS A 249 -4.71 -2.08 4.98
CA HIS A 249 -3.34 -1.63 5.16
C HIS A 249 -3.10 -0.37 4.32
N VAL A 250 -1.98 0.29 4.59
CA VAL A 250 -1.40 1.33 3.73
C VAL A 250 -0.28 0.71 2.88
N ASP A 251 -0.09 1.20 1.65
CA ASP A 251 0.90 0.62 0.73
C ASP A 251 2.33 1.06 1.02
N SER A 252 2.51 2.16 1.75
CA SER A 252 3.80 2.74 2.11
C SER A 252 3.96 2.87 3.63
N GLY A 253 5.17 2.70 4.14
CA GLY A 253 5.46 2.92 5.57
C GLY A 253 5.73 4.39 5.91
N PRO A 254 5.84 4.71 7.22
CA PRO A 254 6.05 6.08 7.69
C PRO A 254 7.38 6.68 7.22
N VAL A 255 7.40 8.01 7.12
CA VAL A 255 8.56 8.79 6.66
C VAL A 255 9.27 9.39 7.86
N TYR A 256 10.48 8.91 8.13
CA TYR A 256 11.43 9.48 9.07
C TYR A 256 12.69 9.93 8.30
N PRO A 257 13.51 10.85 8.85
CA PRO A 257 14.76 11.29 8.21
C PRO A 257 15.70 10.12 7.84
N GLU A 258 15.70 9.07 8.66
CA GLU A 258 16.48 7.84 8.51
C GLU A 258 15.83 6.77 7.63
N THR A 259 14.57 6.94 7.23
CA THR A 259 13.85 5.95 6.40
C THR A 259 14.57 5.71 5.08
N ILE A 260 14.74 4.44 4.71
CA ILE A 260 15.38 3.99 3.47
C ILE A 260 14.33 3.32 2.57
N CYS A 261 14.24 3.75 1.31
CA CYS A 261 13.31 3.17 0.36
C CYS A 261 13.92 1.95 -0.34
N SER A 262 13.20 0.83 -0.36
CA SER A 262 13.67 -0.40 -1.02
C SER A 262 14.02 -0.24 -2.50
N HIS A 263 13.40 0.72 -3.22
CA HIS A 263 13.67 0.91 -4.65
C HIS A 263 14.88 1.80 -4.94
N THR A 264 15.30 2.66 -4.01
CA THR A 264 16.48 3.53 -4.18
C THR A 264 17.73 2.98 -3.49
N LYS A 265 17.63 1.83 -2.81
CA LYS A 265 18.79 1.20 -2.19
C LYS A 265 19.78 0.71 -3.26
N LEU A 266 21.04 1.11 -3.12
CA LEU A 266 22.10 0.74 -4.06
C LEU A 266 22.62 -0.69 -3.83
N VAL A 267 22.42 -1.25 -2.63
CA VAL A 267 22.83 -2.61 -2.28
C VAL A 267 21.66 -3.56 -2.45
N ALA A 268 21.75 -4.44 -3.44
CA ALA A 268 20.77 -5.51 -3.62
C ALA A 268 20.92 -6.57 -2.52
N ASN A 269 19.80 -6.99 -1.93
CA ASN A 269 19.68 -8.12 -0.98
C ASN A 269 20.24 -7.95 0.43
N GLU A 270 20.54 -6.72 0.88
CA GLU A 270 20.71 -6.45 2.32
C GLU A 270 19.41 -5.89 2.92
N SER A 271 18.98 -6.46 4.05
CA SER A 271 17.95 -5.87 4.90
C SER A 271 18.62 -4.80 5.75
N VAL A 272 18.18 -3.55 5.59
CA VAL A 272 18.72 -2.43 6.37
C VAL A 272 17.70 -1.94 7.38
N PRO A 273 18.14 -1.44 8.56
CA PRO A 273 17.23 -0.76 9.48
C PRO A 273 16.47 0.35 8.76
N PHE A 274 15.19 0.51 9.11
CA PHE A 274 14.30 1.53 8.53
C PHE A 274 14.00 1.36 7.03
N GLU A 275 14.26 0.18 6.45
CA GLU A 275 13.82 -0.15 5.10
C GLU A 275 12.28 -0.18 5.01
N THR A 276 11.72 0.50 4.02
CA THR A 276 10.29 0.51 3.76
C THR A 276 9.96 0.63 2.26
N SER A 277 8.73 0.28 1.90
CA SER A 277 8.17 0.58 0.59
C SER A 277 7.80 2.06 0.50
N CYS A 278 8.35 2.75 -0.51
CA CYS A 278 8.05 4.16 -0.81
C CYS A 278 7.25 4.26 -2.10
N ARG A 279 5.94 4.01 -2.01
CA ARG A 279 5.03 3.92 -3.16
C ARG A 279 4.19 5.19 -3.19
N TYR A 280 4.57 6.15 -4.02
CA TYR A 280 3.87 7.43 -4.15
C TYR A 280 2.42 7.27 -4.61
N MET A 281 2.19 6.42 -5.61
CA MET A 281 0.87 6.12 -6.15
C MET A 281 0.68 4.61 -6.31
N THR A 282 -0.56 4.17 -6.16
CA THR A 282 -0.98 2.81 -6.51
C THR A 282 -1.98 2.86 -7.65
N VAL A 283 -1.69 2.14 -8.73
CA VAL A 283 -2.63 1.96 -9.86
C VAL A 283 -3.06 0.50 -9.88
N LEU A 284 -4.32 0.25 -9.49
CA LEU A 284 -4.93 -1.07 -9.40
C LEU A 284 -5.84 -1.33 -10.61
N PHE A 285 -5.60 -2.45 -11.30
CA PHE A 285 -6.38 -2.93 -12.42
C PHE A 285 -7.22 -4.15 -12.01
N TYR A 286 -8.51 -4.14 -12.31
CA TYR A 286 -9.35 -5.33 -12.21
C TYR A 286 -9.27 -6.14 -13.52
N LEU A 287 -8.74 -7.36 -13.45
CA LEU A 287 -8.50 -8.18 -14.64
C LEU A 287 -9.67 -9.10 -14.99
N ASN A 288 -10.64 -9.27 -14.09
CA ASN A 288 -11.87 -9.99 -14.36
C ASN A 288 -13.05 -9.46 -13.51
N ASN A 289 -14.26 -9.81 -13.94
CA ASN A 289 -15.45 -9.65 -13.10
C ASN A 289 -15.48 -10.74 -12.02
N VAL A 290 -15.84 -10.36 -10.79
CA VAL A 290 -15.96 -11.28 -9.66
C VAL A 290 -17.42 -11.65 -9.44
N THR A 291 -17.70 -12.94 -9.22
CA THR A 291 -19.09 -13.43 -9.10
C THR A 291 -19.72 -13.01 -7.76
N GLY A 292 -18.97 -13.06 -6.66
CA GLY A 292 -19.42 -12.59 -5.36
C GLY A 292 -18.28 -12.07 -4.48
N GLY A 293 -18.52 -10.95 -3.80
CA GLY A 293 -17.54 -10.27 -2.95
C GLY A 293 -16.35 -9.72 -3.73
N GLY A 294 -15.19 -9.68 -3.07
CA GLY A 294 -13.93 -9.27 -3.69
C GLY A 294 -13.79 -7.77 -3.95
N GLU A 295 -14.63 -6.93 -3.36
CA GLU A 295 -14.49 -5.47 -3.40
C GLU A 295 -13.11 -5.00 -2.89
N THR A 296 -12.72 -3.81 -3.31
CA THR A 296 -11.63 -3.06 -2.66
C THR A 296 -12.28 -2.02 -1.76
N VAL A 297 -12.08 -2.15 -0.45
CA VAL A 297 -12.67 -1.26 0.55
C VAL A 297 -11.66 -0.20 0.97
N PHE A 298 -12.13 1.03 1.16
CA PHE A 298 -11.43 2.13 1.81
C PHE A 298 -12.24 2.46 3.07
N PRO A 299 -11.90 1.89 4.23
CA PRO A 299 -12.78 1.92 5.41
C PRO A 299 -13.11 3.34 5.89
N VAL A 300 -12.16 4.27 5.73
CA VAL A 300 -12.26 5.64 6.24
C VAL A 300 -12.30 6.70 5.14
N ALA A 301 -12.65 6.32 3.90
CA ALA A 301 -12.74 7.27 2.79
C ALA A 301 -13.66 8.46 3.10
N ASP A 302 -13.17 9.68 2.84
CA ASP A 302 -13.79 10.98 3.11
C ASP A 302 -14.31 11.16 4.54
N ASN A 303 -13.84 10.35 5.50
CA ASN A 303 -14.24 10.49 6.88
C ASN A 303 -13.83 11.88 7.42
N ARG A 304 -14.59 12.46 8.34
CA ARG A 304 -14.32 13.83 8.81
C ARG A 304 -12.95 13.91 9.50
N THR A 305 -12.66 12.94 10.34
CA THR A 305 -11.42 12.78 11.10
C THR A 305 -10.89 11.36 10.90
N TYR A 306 -9.58 11.21 11.07
CA TYR A 306 -8.94 9.91 11.24
C TYR A 306 -8.60 9.76 12.72
N ASP A 307 -9.07 8.68 13.32
CA ASP A 307 -8.84 8.37 14.73
C ASP A 307 -8.74 6.85 14.87
N GLU A 308 -7.55 6.33 15.12
CA GLU A 308 -7.28 4.89 15.22
C GLU A 308 -8.18 4.19 16.24
N MET A 309 -8.50 4.85 17.35
CA MET A 309 -9.39 4.32 18.39
C MET A 309 -10.83 4.13 17.91
N SER A 310 -11.23 4.85 16.85
CA SER A 310 -12.55 4.67 16.22
C SER A 310 -12.56 3.58 15.15
N LEU A 311 -11.39 3.24 14.57
CA LEU A 311 -11.24 2.16 13.59
C LEU A 311 -11.31 0.77 14.24
N ILE A 312 -10.83 0.66 15.49
CA ILE A 312 -10.73 -0.60 16.23
C ILE A 312 -11.55 -0.46 17.51
N GLN A 313 -12.75 -1.00 17.48
CA GLN A 313 -13.62 -1.17 18.65
C GLN A 313 -13.60 -2.63 19.07
N ASP A 314 -13.91 -2.92 20.33
CA ASP A 314 -13.80 -4.28 20.89
C ASP A 314 -14.64 -5.31 20.11
N ASP A 315 -15.75 -4.87 19.49
CA ASP A 315 -16.65 -5.69 18.68
C ASP A 315 -16.51 -5.49 17.16
N VAL A 316 -15.83 -4.42 16.71
CA VAL A 316 -15.70 -4.07 15.30
C VAL A 316 -14.31 -3.54 14.99
N ASP A 317 -13.53 -4.32 14.24
CA ASP A 317 -12.30 -3.85 13.60
C ASP A 317 -12.58 -3.54 12.12
N LEU A 318 -12.64 -2.26 11.74
CA LEU A 318 -12.89 -1.84 10.36
C LEU A 318 -11.79 -2.27 9.36
N ARG A 319 -10.64 -2.73 9.87
CA ARG A 319 -9.55 -3.30 9.06
C ARG A 319 -9.80 -4.76 8.72
N ASP A 320 -10.73 -5.43 9.42
CA ASP A 320 -11.15 -6.79 9.11
C ASP A 320 -12.02 -6.83 7.84
N THR A 321 -11.38 -7.10 6.71
CA THR A 321 -12.04 -7.17 5.40
C THR A 321 -12.80 -8.48 5.15
N ARG A 322 -12.77 -9.43 6.09
CA ARG A 322 -13.59 -10.64 6.06
C ARG A 322 -14.94 -10.40 6.73
N ARG A 323 -14.95 -9.66 7.86
CA ARG A 323 -16.13 -9.46 8.70
C ARG A 323 -16.84 -8.12 8.47
N HIS A 324 -16.10 -7.05 8.15
CA HIS A 324 -16.60 -5.67 8.26
C HIS A 324 -16.43 -4.83 7.01
N CYS A 325 -16.23 -5.46 5.85
CA CYS A 325 -16.16 -4.75 4.57
C CYS A 325 -17.42 -3.92 4.28
N ASP A 326 -18.60 -4.39 4.69
CA ASP A 326 -19.89 -3.73 4.56
C ASP A 326 -20.00 -2.42 5.37
N LYS A 327 -19.23 -2.30 6.45
CA LYS A 327 -19.18 -1.11 7.32
C LYS A 327 -18.21 -0.03 6.85
N GLY A 328 -17.31 -0.33 5.90
CA GLY A 328 -16.39 0.66 5.35
C GLY A 328 -17.10 1.78 4.58
N ASN A 329 -16.55 3.00 4.60
CA ASN A 329 -17.14 4.18 3.97
C ASN A 329 -17.26 4.05 2.44
N LEU A 330 -16.26 3.47 1.78
CA LEU A 330 -16.25 3.33 0.32
C LEU A 330 -15.82 1.92 -0.09
N ARG A 331 -16.54 1.35 -1.06
CA ARG A 331 -16.21 0.06 -1.69
C ARG A 331 -16.22 0.19 -3.20
N VAL A 332 -15.14 -0.24 -3.84
CA VAL A 332 -15.04 -0.34 -5.29
C VAL A 332 -15.30 -1.78 -5.71
N LYS A 333 -16.36 -1.98 -6.51
CA LYS A 333 -16.68 -3.30 -7.07
C LYS A 333 -15.75 -3.66 -8.23
N PRO A 334 -15.16 -4.87 -8.26
CA PRO A 334 -14.31 -5.29 -9.37
C PRO A 334 -15.11 -5.33 -10.68
N ARG A 335 -14.63 -4.60 -11.67
CA ARG A 335 -15.15 -4.62 -13.04
C ARG A 335 -13.98 -4.76 -14.00
N GLN A 336 -14.01 -5.79 -14.83
CA GLN A 336 -12.93 -6.09 -15.77
C GLN A 336 -12.58 -4.85 -16.61
N GLY A 337 -11.29 -4.58 -16.73
CA GLY A 337 -10.76 -3.45 -17.50
C GLY A 337 -10.74 -2.11 -16.75
N THR A 338 -11.45 -1.99 -15.63
CA THR A 338 -11.41 -0.77 -14.80
C THR A 338 -10.09 -0.65 -14.07
N ALA A 339 -9.50 0.54 -14.11
CA ALA A 339 -8.41 0.94 -13.23
C ALA A 339 -8.96 1.84 -12.10
N VAL A 340 -8.46 1.65 -10.88
CA VAL A 340 -8.57 2.64 -9.81
C VAL A 340 -7.18 3.03 -9.37
N PHE A 341 -6.97 4.30 -9.06
CA PHE A 341 -5.68 4.77 -8.59
C PHE A 341 -5.81 5.85 -7.54
N TRP A 342 -4.87 5.88 -6.61
CA TRP A 342 -4.82 6.85 -5.52
C TRP A 342 -3.37 7.20 -5.18
N TYR A 343 -3.24 8.29 -4.42
CA TYR A 343 -1.98 8.73 -3.84
C TYR A 343 -1.87 8.18 -2.41
N ASN A 344 -0.70 7.66 -2.04
CA ASN A 344 -0.46 7.10 -0.69
C ASN A 344 0.15 8.11 0.28
N TYR A 345 0.47 9.31 -0.21
CA TYR A 345 1.10 10.39 0.56
C TYR A 345 0.35 11.69 0.35
N LEU A 346 0.39 12.54 1.37
CA LEU A 346 0.00 13.93 1.29
C LEU A 346 1.11 14.75 0.60
N PRO A 347 0.78 15.91 -0.01
CA PRO A 347 1.78 16.83 -0.52
C PRO A 347 2.53 17.54 0.62
N ASP A 348 3.83 17.75 0.45
CA ASP A 348 4.68 18.49 1.41
C ASP A 348 4.51 20.03 1.37
N GLY A 349 3.67 20.54 0.45
CA GLY A 349 3.48 21.97 0.19
C GLY A 349 4.55 22.64 -0.69
N GLN A 350 5.61 21.92 -1.07
CA GLN A 350 6.71 22.37 -1.94
C GLN A 350 6.77 21.57 -3.26
N GLY A 351 5.81 20.68 -3.47
CA GLY A 351 5.67 19.86 -4.67
C GLY A 351 6.35 18.49 -4.56
N TRP A 352 6.70 18.02 -3.37
CA TRP A 352 7.25 16.69 -3.18
C TRP A 352 6.36 15.83 -2.27
N VAL A 353 6.85 14.63 -1.98
CA VAL A 353 6.19 13.65 -1.11
C VAL A 353 6.26 14.14 0.34
N GLY A 354 5.11 14.29 0.99
CA GLY A 354 5.00 14.59 2.42
C GLY A 354 4.76 13.34 3.26
N ASP A 355 3.94 13.46 4.30
CA ASP A 355 3.57 12.35 5.18
C ASP A 355 2.66 11.34 4.47
N VAL A 356 2.61 10.10 4.99
CA VAL A 356 1.67 9.07 4.51
C VAL A 356 0.24 9.58 4.72
N ASP A 357 -0.63 9.38 3.72
CA ASP A 357 -2.05 9.68 3.88
C ASP A 357 -2.74 8.50 4.57
N ASP A 358 -3.05 8.63 5.85
CA ASP A 358 -3.71 7.58 6.65
C ASP A 358 -5.08 7.17 6.07
N TYR A 359 -5.74 8.06 5.31
CA TYR A 359 -7.00 7.74 4.66
C TYR A 359 -6.81 6.77 3.49
N SER A 360 -5.58 6.58 3.00
CA SER A 360 -5.23 5.56 1.99
C SER A 360 -5.33 4.13 2.50
N LEU A 361 -5.69 3.93 3.77
CA LEU A 361 -6.04 2.63 4.33
C LEU A 361 -7.07 1.93 3.45
N HIS A 362 -6.68 0.78 2.91
CA HIS A 362 -7.50 0.03 1.98
C HIS A 362 -7.26 -1.47 2.11
N GLY A 363 -8.21 -2.28 1.65
CA GLY A 363 -8.06 -3.73 1.70
C GLY A 363 -8.88 -4.47 0.64
N GLY A 364 -8.56 -5.75 0.47
CA GLY A 364 -9.27 -6.66 -0.42
C GLY A 364 -10.31 -7.47 0.35
N CYS A 365 -11.59 -7.18 0.12
CA CYS A 365 -12.70 -7.90 0.75
C CYS A 365 -12.69 -9.39 0.39
N LEU A 366 -13.30 -10.18 1.28
CA LEU A 366 -13.50 -11.61 1.09
C LEU A 366 -14.14 -11.91 -0.27
N VAL A 367 -13.52 -12.80 -1.04
CA VAL A 367 -14.12 -13.36 -2.24
C VAL A 367 -15.07 -14.48 -1.84
N THR A 368 -16.38 -14.25 -1.97
CA THR A 368 -17.39 -15.23 -1.55
C THR A 368 -17.74 -16.23 -2.64
N ARG A 369 -17.60 -15.86 -3.92
CA ARG A 369 -17.80 -16.77 -5.05
C ARG A 369 -16.86 -16.47 -6.21
N GLY A 370 -16.23 -17.52 -6.74
CA GLY A 370 -15.35 -17.44 -7.90
C GLY A 370 -13.95 -16.97 -7.56
N THR A 371 -13.28 -16.28 -8.49
CA THR A 371 -11.90 -15.82 -8.32
C THR A 371 -11.76 -14.35 -8.70
N LYS A 372 -10.96 -13.60 -7.94
CA LYS A 372 -10.58 -12.21 -8.26
C LYS A 372 -9.15 -12.17 -8.77
N TRP A 373 -8.98 -11.59 -9.95
CA TRP A 373 -7.68 -11.27 -10.53
C TRP A 373 -7.52 -9.76 -10.60
N ILE A 374 -6.41 -9.28 -10.06
CA ILE A 374 -6.00 -7.89 -10.15
C ILE A 374 -4.55 -7.80 -10.61
N ALA A 375 -4.16 -6.62 -11.09
CA ALA A 375 -2.77 -6.24 -11.15
C ALA A 375 -2.58 -4.86 -10.53
N ASN A 376 -1.48 -4.63 -9.83
CA ASN A 376 -1.12 -3.35 -9.23
C ASN A 376 0.22 -2.88 -9.80
N ASN A 377 0.24 -1.62 -10.20
CA ASN A 377 1.43 -0.90 -10.60
C ASN A 377 1.70 0.17 -9.54
N TRP A 378 2.76 -0.03 -8.76
CA TRP A 378 3.19 0.93 -7.77
C TRP A 378 4.18 1.89 -8.41
N ILE A 379 3.98 3.18 -8.18
CA ILE A 379 4.92 4.21 -8.63
C ILE A 379 5.77 4.62 -7.45
N ASN A 380 7.07 4.36 -7.53
CA ASN A 380 7.99 4.57 -6.42
C ASN A 380 8.68 5.94 -6.51
N VAL A 381 8.64 6.70 -5.42
CA VAL A 381 9.33 7.99 -5.27
C VAL A 381 9.88 8.05 -3.84
N ASP A 382 11.18 8.30 -3.72
CA ASP A 382 11.81 8.52 -2.40
C ASP A 382 11.33 9.84 -1.79
N PRO A 383 10.87 9.86 -0.53
CA PRO A 383 10.52 11.09 0.16
C PRO A 383 11.67 12.11 0.20
N SER A 384 12.92 11.64 0.19
CA SER A 384 14.09 12.51 -0.02
C SER A 384 14.32 12.75 -1.51
N ARG A 385 13.98 13.96 -1.96
CA ARG A 385 14.23 14.39 -3.35
C ARG A 385 15.69 14.23 -3.79
N ALA A 386 16.64 14.48 -2.88
CA ALA A 386 18.07 14.33 -3.17
C ALA A 386 18.45 12.86 -3.42
N ARG A 387 17.94 11.93 -2.61
CA ARG A 387 18.18 10.49 -2.82
C ARG A 387 17.56 9.98 -4.11
N GLN A 388 16.32 10.39 -4.42
CA GLN A 388 15.67 10.05 -5.69
C GLN A 388 16.51 10.54 -6.89
N ALA A 389 17.01 11.78 -6.84
CA ALA A 389 17.80 12.35 -7.93
C ALA A 389 19.13 11.61 -8.13
N LEU A 390 19.83 11.28 -7.04
CA LEU A 390 21.07 10.49 -7.10
C LEU A 390 20.82 9.11 -7.71
N PHE A 391 19.78 8.41 -7.25
CA PHE A 391 19.41 7.10 -7.78
C PHE A 391 19.13 7.15 -9.28
N GLN A 392 18.33 8.12 -9.75
CA GLN A 392 18.01 8.27 -11.17
C GLN A 392 19.24 8.56 -12.03
N GLN A 393 20.14 9.44 -11.56
CA GLN A 393 21.39 9.75 -12.26
C GLN A 393 22.29 8.52 -12.37
N GLU A 394 22.37 7.73 -11.31
CA GLU A 394 23.20 6.53 -11.26
C GLU A 394 22.64 5.42 -12.15
N MET A 395 21.33 5.20 -12.15
CA MET A 395 20.69 4.24 -13.07
C MET A 395 20.91 4.63 -14.55
N ALA A 396 20.85 5.93 -14.87
CA ALA A 396 21.17 6.42 -16.20
C ALA A 396 22.67 6.27 -16.56
N ARG A 397 23.58 6.39 -15.58
CA ARG A 397 25.01 6.10 -15.76
C ARG A 397 25.23 4.63 -16.09
N LEU A 398 24.69 3.72 -15.28
CA LEU A 398 24.81 2.27 -15.49
C LEU A 398 24.23 1.81 -16.82
N ALA A 399 23.10 2.37 -17.26
CA ALA A 399 22.51 2.06 -18.56
C ALA A 399 23.43 2.44 -19.74
N ARG A 400 24.20 3.52 -19.61
CA ARG A 400 25.19 3.92 -20.62
C ARG A 400 26.43 3.04 -20.62
N GLU A 401 26.87 2.59 -19.45
CA GLU A 401 28.06 1.74 -19.30
C GLU A 401 27.82 0.29 -19.71
N GLY A 402 26.63 -0.25 -19.43
CA GLY A 402 26.25 -1.62 -19.81
C GLY A 402 25.83 -1.78 -21.28
N GLY A 403 25.67 -0.67 -22.01
CA GLY A 403 25.34 -0.65 -23.44
C GLY A 403 26.54 -0.49 -24.38
N ALA A 404 27.77 -0.55 -23.85
CA ALA A 404 29.03 -0.47 -24.58
C ALA A 404 29.63 -1.84 -24.89
#